data_AF-A0A4Q9XUW1-F1
#
_entry.id   AF-A0A4Q9XUW1-F1
#
_cell.length_a   1.000
_cell.length_b   1.000
_cell.length_c   1.000
_cell.angle_alpha   90.00
_cell.angle_beta   90.00
_cell.angle_gamma   90.00
#
_symmetry.space_group_name_H-M   'P 1'
#
loop_
_entity.id
_entity.type
_entity.pdbx_description
1 polymer ?
#
loop_
_entity_poly.entity_id
_entity_poly.type
_entity_poly.pdbx_seq_one_letter_code
_entity_poly.pdbx_strand_id
1 'polypeptide(L)'
;MQLLDEILRFFQEGGSFMLPIALVLALGLAVALERWLFLSHARLTNKKAFAQIEPLLLKQQFEQVLGLDVYRNAPISRILTAGIERMGASERREDIEYAMEEGLMEASSRLEKRTPYLATLANIATLMGLLGTIIGLIAAFSAVANADPAEKASLLSQSISVAMNTTAFGLISAIPLLACHAILQTKTTEILDSMEMAGVKFLNLLTKARQVSTRSRVSDQ
;
A
#
# COMPACT_ATOMS: atom_id res chain seq x y z
N MET A 1 -21.05 -24.26 12.38
CA MET A 1 -21.72 -25.00 11.28
C MET A 1 -22.70 -24.09 10.56
N GLN A 2 -23.73 -23.54 11.22
CA GLN A 2 -24.74 -22.66 10.61
C GLN A 2 -24.19 -21.53 9.71
N LEU A 3 -23.19 -20.77 10.16
CA LEU A 3 -22.61 -19.65 9.40
C LEU A 3 -21.82 -20.10 8.16
N LEU A 4 -21.22 -21.28 8.21
CA LEU A 4 -20.44 -21.86 7.11
C LEU A 4 -21.39 -22.44 6.05
N ASP A 5 -22.51 -23.04 6.50
CA ASP A 5 -23.59 -23.51 5.64
C ASP A 5 -24.33 -22.34 4.95
N GLU A 6 -24.55 -21.22 5.64
CA GLU A 6 -25.11 -19.99 5.06
C GLU A 6 -24.20 -19.39 3.98
N ILE A 7 -22.89 -19.33 4.22
CA ILE A 7 -21.91 -18.86 3.23
C ILE A 7 -21.89 -19.80 2.00
N LEU A 8 -21.95 -21.12 2.22
CA LEU A 8 -21.95 -22.11 1.15
C LEU A 8 -23.22 -22.03 0.30
N ARG A 9 -24.39 -21.85 0.93
CA ARG A 9 -25.66 -21.63 0.22
C ARG A 9 -25.64 -20.32 -0.58
N PHE A 10 -25.17 -19.24 0.03
CA PHE A 10 -24.99 -17.96 -0.68
C PHE A 10 -24.08 -18.11 -1.90
N PHE A 11 -23.01 -18.90 -1.78
CA PHE A 11 -22.07 -19.16 -2.88
C PHE A 11 -22.66 -20.02 -4.01
N GLN A 12 -23.53 -20.97 -3.66
CA GLN A 12 -24.25 -21.80 -4.62
C GLN A 12 -25.35 -21.01 -5.35
N GLU A 13 -25.96 -20.03 -4.68
CA GLU A 13 -27.07 -19.23 -5.20
C GLU A 13 -26.64 -18.03 -6.06
N GLY A 14 -25.40 -17.54 -5.97
CA GLY A 14 -24.96 -16.35 -6.71
C GLY A 14 -24.24 -16.60 -8.04
N GLY A 15 -24.25 -17.85 -8.54
CA GLY A 15 -23.82 -18.19 -9.91
C GLY A 15 -22.30 -18.20 -10.16
N SER A 16 -21.90 -18.41 -11.41
CA SER A 16 -20.50 -18.67 -11.81
C SER A 16 -19.53 -17.52 -11.54
N PHE A 17 -20.03 -16.27 -11.48
CA PHE A 17 -19.23 -15.08 -11.23
C PHE A 17 -18.77 -14.92 -9.77
N MET A 18 -19.34 -15.69 -8.83
CA MET A 18 -18.86 -15.68 -7.45
C MET A 18 -17.45 -16.24 -7.30
N LEU A 19 -17.09 -17.27 -8.07
CA LEU A 19 -15.76 -17.89 -8.03
C LEU A 19 -14.65 -16.89 -8.40
N PRO A 20 -14.71 -16.18 -9.54
CA PRO A 20 -13.75 -15.14 -9.87
C PRO A 20 -13.66 -14.04 -8.82
N ILE A 21 -14.78 -13.57 -8.28
CA ILE A 21 -14.79 -12.52 -7.24
C ILE A 21 -14.09 -13.00 -5.97
N ALA A 22 -14.35 -14.24 -5.55
CA ALA A 22 -13.70 -14.82 -4.38
C ALA A 22 -12.19 -15.01 -4.58
N LEU A 23 -11.76 -15.36 -5.81
CA LEU A 23 -10.34 -15.43 -6.14
C LEU A 23 -9.68 -14.05 -6.00
N VAL A 24 -10.31 -12.99 -6.51
CA VAL A 24 -9.82 -11.62 -6.38
C VAL A 24 -9.75 -11.19 -4.91
N LEU A 25 -10.76 -11.53 -4.11
CA LEU A 25 -10.75 -11.29 -2.67
C LEU A 25 -9.59 -12.02 -1.98
N ALA A 26 -9.39 -13.30 -2.27
CA ALA A 26 -8.32 -14.11 -1.67
C ALA A 26 -6.94 -13.55 -2.02
N LEU A 27 -6.72 -13.19 -3.29
CA LEU A 27 -5.48 -12.54 -3.75
C LEU A 27 -5.27 -11.18 -3.07
N GLY A 28 -6.33 -10.38 -2.96
CA GLY A 28 -6.28 -9.08 -2.30
C GLY A 28 -5.94 -9.20 -0.81
N LEU A 29 -6.57 -10.14 -0.09
CA LEU A 29 -6.26 -10.39 1.32
C LEU A 29 -4.83 -10.91 1.52
N ALA A 30 -4.34 -11.77 0.63
CA ALA A 30 -2.96 -12.24 0.67
C ALA A 30 -1.95 -11.08 0.52
N VAL A 31 -2.18 -10.18 -0.45
CA VAL A 31 -1.36 -8.98 -0.65
C VAL A 31 -1.48 -8.03 0.56
N ALA A 32 -2.69 -7.84 1.10
CA ALA A 32 -2.91 -7.00 2.27
C ALA A 32 -2.14 -7.49 3.49
N LEU A 33 -2.14 -8.81 3.74
CA LEU A 33 -1.43 -9.41 4.86
C LEU A 33 0.09 -9.30 4.70
N GLU A 34 0.62 -9.62 3.52
CA GLU A 34 2.04 -9.46 3.19
C GLU A 34 2.49 -8.02 3.45
N ARG A 35 1.73 -7.05 2.94
CA ARG A 35 2.04 -5.63 3.09
C ARG A 35 1.91 -5.14 4.52
N TRP A 36 0.91 -5.61 5.26
CA TRP A 36 0.74 -5.26 6.66
C TRP A 36 1.95 -5.66 7.50
N LEU A 37 2.45 -6.89 7.32
CA LEU A 37 3.62 -7.40 8.02
C LEU A 37 4.88 -6.62 7.61
N PHE A 38 5.09 -6.41 6.32
CA PHE A 38 6.24 -5.67 5.79
C PHE A 38 6.30 -4.22 6.32
N LEU A 39 5.21 -3.46 6.20
CA LEU A 39 5.15 -2.06 6.64
C LEU A 39 5.23 -1.93 8.16
N SER A 40 4.61 -2.86 8.90
CA SER A 40 4.71 -2.86 10.36
C SER A 40 6.15 -3.11 10.82
N HIS A 41 6.84 -4.05 10.19
CA HIS A 41 8.27 -4.29 10.45
C HIS A 41 9.11 -3.07 10.07
N ALA A 42 8.91 -2.49 8.89
CA ALA A 42 9.63 -1.32 8.43
C ALA A 42 9.45 -0.13 9.39
N ARG A 43 8.22 0.16 9.84
CA ARG A 43 7.94 1.23 10.80
C ARG A 43 8.65 1.05 12.13
N LEU A 44 8.61 -0.17 12.69
CA LEU A 44 9.26 -0.46 13.97
C LEU A 44 10.78 -0.33 13.87
N THR A 45 11.37 -0.87 12.80
CA THR A 45 12.79 -0.77 12.52
C THR A 45 13.22 0.68 12.30
N ASN A 46 12.42 1.47 11.57
CA ASN A 46 12.67 2.90 11.32
C ASN A 46 12.70 3.70 12.62
N LYS A 47 11.70 3.51 13.49
CA LYS A 47 11.61 4.21 14.77
C LYS A 47 12.77 3.85 15.71
N LYS A 48 13.15 2.57 15.76
CA LYS A 48 14.29 2.10 16.58
C LYS A 48 15.62 2.64 16.06
N ALA A 49 15.83 2.63 14.74
CA ALA A 49 17.02 3.17 14.11
C ALA A 49 17.16 4.67 14.40
N PHE A 50 16.09 5.45 14.19
CA PHE A 50 16.14 6.90 14.44
C PHE A 50 16.49 7.24 15.89
N ALA A 51 15.89 6.54 16.86
CA ALA A 51 16.15 6.77 18.28
C ALA A 51 17.62 6.56 18.69
N GLN A 52 18.37 5.74 17.95
CA GLN A 52 19.80 5.51 18.18
C GLN A 52 20.69 6.44 17.36
N ILE A 53 20.27 6.80 16.15
CA ILE A 53 21.04 7.67 15.26
C ILE A 53 20.93 9.14 15.70
N GLU A 54 19.76 9.61 16.11
CA GLU A 54 19.52 11.00 16.56
C GLU A 54 20.53 11.49 17.61
N PRO A 55 20.81 10.76 18.72
CA PRO A 55 21.81 11.23 19.70
C PRO A 55 23.24 11.23 19.16
N LEU A 56 23.60 10.34 18.22
CA LEU A 56 24.92 10.32 17.58
C LEU A 56 25.09 11.49 16.61
N LEU A 57 24.03 11.82 15.87
CA LEU A 57 23.99 13.00 15.00
C LEU A 57 24.15 14.30 15.80
N LEU A 58 23.48 14.41 16.96
CA LEU A 58 23.62 15.56 17.85
C LEU A 58 25.03 15.72 18.41
N LYS A 59 25.74 14.60 18.62
CA LYS A 59 27.14 14.58 19.08
C LYS A 59 28.16 14.68 17.93
N GLN A 60 27.70 14.81 16.68
CA GLN A 60 28.55 14.85 15.47
C GLN A 60 29.43 13.60 15.30
N GLN A 61 28.99 12.44 15.81
CA GLN A 61 29.73 11.19 15.75
C GLN A 61 29.35 10.40 14.47
N PHE A 62 29.62 10.97 13.29
CA PHE A 62 29.17 10.40 12.02
C PHE A 62 29.78 9.03 11.69
N GLU A 63 31.03 8.78 12.06
CA GLU A 63 31.65 7.46 11.87
C GLU A 63 30.95 6.36 12.66
N GLN A 64 30.43 6.69 13.85
CA GLN A 64 29.65 5.73 14.64
C GLN A 64 28.29 5.45 14.00
N VAL A 65 27.72 6.42 13.28
CA VAL A 65 26.49 6.22 12.50
C VAL A 65 26.75 5.26 11.33
N LEU A 66 27.89 5.38 10.65
CA LEU A 66 28.30 4.47 9.58
C LEU A 66 28.61 3.05 10.10
N GLY A 67 29.13 2.93 11.32
CA GLY A 67 29.46 1.65 11.96
C GLY A 67 28.28 0.88 12.56
N LEU A 68 27.07 1.48 12.61
CA LEU A 68 25.85 0.83 13.11
C LEU A 68 25.29 -0.15 12.06
N ASP A 69 25.93 -1.31 11.92
CA ASP A 69 25.50 -2.39 11.01
C ASP A 69 24.09 -2.94 11.33
N VAL A 70 23.62 -2.74 12.58
CA VAL A 70 22.36 -3.28 13.10
C VAL A 70 21.12 -2.71 12.39
N TYR A 71 21.25 -1.60 11.64
CA TYR A 71 20.12 -0.95 10.96
C TYR A 71 20.32 -0.72 9.46
N ARG A 72 21.22 -1.45 8.80
CA ARG A 72 21.44 -1.37 7.33
C ARG A 72 20.16 -1.51 6.49
N ASN A 73 19.16 -2.20 7.03
CA ASN A 73 17.86 -2.43 6.40
C ASN A 73 16.79 -1.38 6.78
N ALA A 74 17.07 -0.47 7.71
CA ALA A 74 16.15 0.60 8.06
C ALA A 74 16.12 1.66 6.94
N PRO A 75 14.93 2.06 6.47
CA PRO A 75 14.82 3.08 5.42
C PRO A 75 15.53 4.40 5.76
N ILE A 76 15.42 4.87 7.01
CA ILE A 76 16.07 6.09 7.49
C ILE A 76 17.60 6.01 7.52
N SER A 77 18.16 4.84 7.82
CA SER A 77 19.61 4.65 7.86
C SER A 77 20.21 4.84 6.47
N ARG A 78 19.54 4.37 5.42
CA ARG A 78 20.02 4.55 4.04
C ARG A 78 20.13 6.03 3.65
N ILE A 79 19.14 6.84 3.99
CA ILE A 79 19.15 8.28 3.68
C ILE A 79 20.30 8.97 4.44
N LEU A 80 20.41 8.71 5.74
CA LEU A 80 21.42 9.35 6.58
C LEU A 80 22.84 8.92 6.19
N THR A 81 23.05 7.63 5.88
CA THR A 81 24.33 7.13 5.36
C THR A 81 24.68 7.77 4.04
N ALA A 82 23.75 7.89 3.08
CA ALA A 82 23.99 8.56 1.81
C ALA A 82 24.40 10.04 2.01
N GLY A 83 23.76 10.74 2.94
CA GLY A 83 24.13 12.10 3.31
C GLY A 83 25.54 12.19 3.93
N ILE A 84 25.86 11.31 4.89
CA ILE A 84 27.17 11.26 5.56
C ILE A 84 28.30 10.91 4.57
N GLU A 85 28.09 9.93 3.69
CA GLU A 85 29.08 9.56 2.68
C GLU A 85 29.34 10.72 1.70
N ARG A 86 28.29 11.46 1.32
CA ARG A 86 28.42 12.64 0.45
C ARG A 86 29.17 13.80 1.12
N MET A 87 29.04 13.98 2.44
CA MET A 87 29.81 14.98 3.19
C MET A 87 31.32 14.77 3.05
N GLY A 88 31.79 13.52 2.94
CA GLY A 88 33.21 13.23 2.72
C GLY A 88 33.73 13.69 1.36
N ALA A 89 32.85 13.92 0.39
CA ALA A 89 33.19 14.32 -0.98
C ALA A 89 32.86 15.80 -1.30
N SER A 90 31.92 16.43 -0.60
CA SER A 90 31.55 17.83 -0.80
C SER A 90 31.07 18.49 0.50
N GLU A 91 31.56 19.70 0.75
CA GLU A 91 31.11 20.56 1.85
C GLU A 91 29.87 21.40 1.49
N ARG A 92 29.27 21.20 0.30
CA ARG A 92 28.08 21.96 -0.13
C ARG A 92 26.80 21.27 0.34
N ARG A 93 25.89 22.05 0.93
CA ARG A 93 24.61 21.54 1.43
C ARG A 93 23.77 20.91 0.34
N GLU A 94 23.73 21.58 -0.80
CA GLU A 94 22.96 21.18 -1.98
C GLU A 94 23.35 19.78 -2.46
N ASP A 95 24.65 19.47 -2.50
CA ASP A 95 25.14 18.14 -2.93
C ASP A 95 24.72 17.02 -1.95
N ILE A 96 24.72 17.32 -0.64
CA ILE A 96 24.31 16.39 0.42
C ILE A 96 22.80 16.16 0.38
N GLU A 97 22.02 17.24 0.22
CA GLU A 97 20.56 17.19 0.09
C GLU A 97 20.14 16.33 -1.10
N TYR A 98 20.78 16.49 -2.27
CA TYR A 98 20.51 15.64 -3.43
C TYR A 98 20.84 14.16 -3.20
N ALA A 99 21.95 13.85 -2.51
CA ALA A 99 22.28 12.46 -2.19
C ALA A 99 21.25 11.82 -1.24
N MET A 100 20.70 12.61 -0.32
CA MET A 100 19.66 12.15 0.60
C MET A 100 18.31 11.99 -0.10
N GLU A 101 17.94 12.90 -1.00
CA GLU A 101 16.73 12.79 -1.84
C GLU A 101 16.75 11.54 -2.72
N GLU A 102 17.91 11.20 -3.31
CA GLU A 102 18.08 9.96 -4.08
C GLU A 102 17.77 8.72 -3.22
N GLY A 103 18.32 8.67 -1.99
CA GLY A 103 18.05 7.60 -1.04
C GLY A 103 16.59 7.54 -0.57
N LEU A 104 15.95 8.69 -0.42
CA LEU A 104 14.52 8.79 -0.09
C LEU A 104 13.66 8.24 -1.23
N MET A 105 13.97 8.58 -2.48
CA MET A 105 13.24 8.15 -3.66
C MET A 105 13.36 6.63 -3.89
N GLU A 106 14.54 6.03 -3.66
CA GLU A 106 14.69 4.57 -3.71
C GLU A 106 13.86 3.88 -2.61
N ALA A 107 13.89 4.42 -1.40
CA ALA A 107 13.18 3.83 -0.28
C ALA A 107 11.66 3.99 -0.39
N SER A 108 11.17 5.13 -0.90
CA SER A 108 9.74 5.38 -1.11
C SER A 108 9.14 4.42 -2.12
N SER A 109 9.83 4.23 -3.25
CA SER A 109 9.44 3.26 -4.28
C SER A 109 9.26 1.85 -3.70
N ARG A 110 10.14 1.44 -2.77
CA ARG A 110 10.05 0.12 -2.11
C ARG A 110 8.86 0.01 -1.15
N LEU A 111 8.58 1.07 -0.40
CA LEU A 111 7.48 1.13 0.56
C LEU A 111 6.12 1.15 -0.13
N GLU A 112 5.98 1.94 -1.20
CA GLU A 112 4.72 2.10 -1.96
C GLU A 112 4.39 0.92 -2.88
N LYS A 113 5.39 0.11 -3.25
CA LYS A 113 5.20 -1.01 -4.17
C LYS A 113 4.02 -1.89 -3.72
N ARG A 114 3.24 -2.42 -4.66
CA ARG A 114 2.10 -3.33 -4.41
C ARG A 114 0.89 -2.79 -3.62
N THR A 115 1.02 -1.75 -2.80
CA THR A 115 -0.13 -1.15 -2.10
C THR A 115 -1.24 -0.70 -3.06
N PRO A 116 -0.93 -0.08 -4.22
CA PRO A 116 -1.94 0.29 -5.22
C PRO A 116 -2.72 -0.90 -5.80
N TYR A 117 -2.15 -2.11 -5.83
CA TYR A 117 -2.85 -3.27 -6.37
C TYR A 117 -4.09 -3.62 -5.54
N LEU A 118 -4.14 -3.29 -4.24
CA LEU A 118 -5.33 -3.52 -3.43
C LEU A 118 -6.53 -2.71 -3.93
N ALA A 119 -6.31 -1.43 -4.28
CA ALA A 119 -7.34 -0.58 -4.87
C ALA A 119 -7.78 -1.12 -6.25
N THR A 120 -6.82 -1.56 -7.08
CA THR A 120 -7.12 -2.18 -8.37
C THR A 120 -7.95 -3.46 -8.21
N LEU A 121 -7.59 -4.35 -7.29
CA LEU A 121 -8.32 -5.60 -7.03
C LEU A 121 -9.72 -5.33 -6.49
N ALA A 122 -9.88 -4.33 -5.61
CA ALA A 122 -11.21 -3.93 -5.14
C ALA A 122 -12.11 -3.39 -6.27
N ASN A 123 -11.54 -2.60 -7.17
CA ASN A 123 -12.26 -2.11 -8.35
C ASN A 123 -12.63 -3.28 -9.28
N ILE A 124 -11.72 -4.22 -9.52
CA ILE A 124 -11.99 -5.43 -10.30
C ILE A 124 -13.12 -6.25 -9.66
N ALA A 125 -13.11 -6.46 -8.35
CA ALA A 125 -14.18 -7.18 -7.64
C ALA A 125 -15.56 -6.51 -7.82
N THR A 126 -15.61 -5.18 -7.70
CA THR A 126 -16.84 -4.39 -7.92
C THR A 126 -17.33 -4.54 -9.37
N LEU A 127 -16.44 -4.35 -10.34
CA LEU A 127 -16.78 -4.45 -11.77
C LEU A 127 -17.21 -5.87 -12.16
N MET A 128 -16.60 -6.90 -11.59
CA MET A 128 -17.03 -8.28 -11.80
C MET A 128 -18.42 -8.55 -11.20
N GLY A 129 -18.75 -7.94 -10.05
CA GLY A 129 -20.11 -7.99 -9.49
C GLY A 129 -21.15 -7.40 -10.45
N LEU A 130 -20.89 -6.18 -10.94
CA LEU A 130 -21.77 -5.50 -11.90
C LEU A 130 -21.92 -6.28 -13.21
N LEU A 131 -20.81 -6.82 -13.74
CA LEU A 131 -20.82 -7.67 -14.93
C LEU A 131 -21.66 -8.93 -14.72
N GLY A 132 -21.52 -9.57 -13.55
CA GLY A 132 -22.32 -10.74 -13.16
C GLY A 132 -23.81 -10.43 -13.16
N THR A 133 -24.21 -9.25 -12.68
CA THR A 133 -25.62 -8.82 -12.74
C THR A 133 -26.11 -8.64 -14.17
N ILE A 134 -25.33 -8.01 -15.05
CA ILE A 134 -25.69 -7.83 -16.46
C ILE A 134 -25.91 -9.20 -17.12
N ILE A 135 -24.99 -10.15 -16.92
CA ILE A 135 -25.11 -11.48 -17.51
C ILE A 135 -26.28 -12.27 -16.91
N GLY A 136 -26.50 -12.15 -15.61
CA GLY A 136 -27.64 -12.77 -14.92
C GLY A 136 -28.98 -12.26 -15.46
N LEU A 137 -29.09 -10.95 -15.72
CA LEU A 137 -30.29 -10.36 -16.33
C LEU A 137 -30.49 -10.81 -17.79
N ILE A 138 -29.41 -10.91 -18.59
CA ILE A 138 -29.48 -11.44 -19.96
C ILE A 138 -30.01 -12.88 -19.94
N ALA A 139 -29.50 -13.72 -19.03
CA ALA A 139 -29.97 -15.09 -18.86
C ALA A 139 -31.44 -15.14 -18.40
N ALA A 140 -31.84 -14.25 -17.49
CA ALA A 140 -33.21 -14.15 -17.00
C ALA A 140 -34.22 -13.89 -18.12
N PHE A 141 -33.96 -12.87 -18.95
CA PHE A 141 -34.84 -12.52 -20.07
C PHE A 141 -34.85 -13.60 -21.16
N SER A 142 -33.72 -14.27 -21.39
CA SER A 142 -33.64 -15.38 -22.33
C SER A 142 -34.46 -16.60 -21.87
N ALA A 143 -34.41 -16.94 -20.56
CA ALA A 143 -35.19 -18.04 -20.00
C ALA A 143 -36.70 -17.78 -20.06
N VAL A 144 -37.14 -16.55 -19.78
CA VAL A 144 -38.56 -16.17 -19.78
C VAL A 144 -39.16 -16.13 -21.20
N ALA A 145 -38.34 -15.90 -22.23
CA ALA A 145 -38.80 -15.80 -23.62
C ALA A 145 -39.53 -17.07 -24.10
N ASN A 146 -39.05 -18.24 -23.68
CA ASN A 146 -39.58 -19.55 -24.11
C ASN A 146 -40.33 -20.32 -23.01
N ALA A 147 -40.50 -19.72 -21.83
CA ALA A 147 -41.13 -20.39 -20.67
C ALA A 147 -42.66 -20.31 -20.68
N ASP A 148 -43.30 -21.26 -20.01
CA ASP A 148 -44.75 -21.25 -19.80
C ASP A 148 -45.20 -20.03 -18.97
N PRO A 149 -46.33 -19.39 -19.31
CA PRO A 149 -46.80 -18.18 -18.61
C PRO A 149 -46.92 -18.32 -17.09
N ALA A 150 -47.22 -19.52 -16.60
CA ALA A 150 -47.31 -19.82 -15.16
C ALA A 150 -45.94 -19.81 -14.46
N GLU A 151 -44.86 -20.13 -15.17
CA GLU A 151 -43.50 -20.26 -14.61
C GLU A 151 -42.65 -19.00 -14.83
N LYS A 152 -43.01 -18.13 -15.78
CA LYS A 152 -42.26 -16.91 -16.13
C LYS A 152 -41.90 -16.04 -14.92
N ALA A 153 -42.84 -15.83 -14.01
CA ALA A 153 -42.61 -15.01 -12.83
C ALA A 153 -41.56 -15.62 -11.88
N SER A 154 -41.61 -16.95 -11.70
CA SER A 154 -40.67 -17.67 -10.83
C SER A 154 -39.26 -17.67 -11.42
N LEU A 155 -39.12 -18.00 -12.71
CA LEU A 155 -37.83 -18.03 -13.41
C LEU A 155 -37.14 -16.66 -13.43
N LEU A 156 -37.92 -15.61 -13.68
CA LEU A 156 -37.42 -14.24 -13.65
C LEU A 156 -36.92 -13.86 -12.25
N SER A 157 -37.72 -14.13 -11.22
CA SER A 157 -37.38 -13.82 -9.83
C SER A 157 -36.12 -14.54 -9.38
N GLN A 158 -35.98 -15.83 -9.70
CA GLN A 158 -34.80 -16.61 -9.35
C GLN A 158 -33.53 -16.06 -10.01
N SER A 159 -33.59 -15.75 -11.30
CA SER A 159 -32.43 -15.23 -12.05
C SER A 159 -31.99 -13.84 -11.59
N ILE A 160 -32.95 -12.97 -11.27
CA ILE A 160 -32.67 -11.65 -10.68
C ILE A 160 -32.04 -11.79 -9.31
N SER A 161 -32.53 -12.73 -8.48
CA SER A 161 -31.95 -12.98 -7.15
C SER A 161 -30.48 -13.41 -7.25
N VAL A 162 -30.15 -14.34 -8.15
CA VAL A 162 -28.75 -14.73 -8.43
C VAL A 162 -27.91 -13.51 -8.82
N ALA A 163 -28.41 -12.71 -9.77
CA ALA A 163 -27.74 -11.53 -10.28
C ALA A 163 -27.46 -10.47 -9.20
N MET A 164 -28.41 -10.25 -8.28
CA MET A 164 -28.26 -9.33 -7.15
C MET A 164 -27.25 -9.85 -6.12
N ASN A 165 -27.29 -11.15 -5.82
CA ASN A 165 -26.33 -11.78 -4.89
C ASN A 165 -24.89 -11.65 -5.40
N THR A 166 -24.65 -11.77 -6.71
CA THR A 166 -23.32 -11.56 -7.31
C THR A 166 -22.80 -10.14 -7.08
N THR A 167 -23.64 -9.11 -7.28
CA THR A 167 -23.24 -7.71 -7.03
C THR A 167 -23.00 -7.47 -5.55
N ALA A 168 -23.88 -7.97 -4.68
CA ALA A 168 -23.70 -7.85 -3.24
C ALA A 168 -22.35 -8.43 -2.81
N PHE A 169 -21.98 -9.60 -3.33
CA PHE A 169 -20.70 -10.23 -3.06
C PHE A 169 -19.50 -9.43 -3.59
N GLY A 170 -19.61 -8.85 -4.78
CA GLY A 170 -18.59 -7.94 -5.34
C GLY A 170 -18.31 -6.76 -4.41
N LEU A 171 -19.36 -6.14 -3.87
CA LEU A 171 -19.24 -5.02 -2.92
C LEU A 171 -18.69 -5.47 -1.56
N ILE A 172 -19.20 -6.57 -1.01
CA ILE A 172 -18.71 -7.15 0.25
C ILE A 172 -17.22 -7.51 0.14
N SER A 173 -16.75 -7.90 -1.04
CA SER A 173 -15.34 -8.18 -1.30
C SER A 173 -14.50 -6.91 -1.48
N ALA A 174 -15.02 -5.91 -2.19
CA ALA A 174 -14.30 -4.67 -2.48
C ALA A 174 -14.12 -3.76 -1.27
N ILE A 175 -15.13 -3.66 -0.40
CA ILE A 175 -15.11 -2.75 0.77
C ILE A 175 -13.93 -3.05 1.71
N PRO A 176 -13.70 -4.30 2.17
CA PRO A 176 -12.54 -4.62 3.01
C PRO A 176 -11.21 -4.35 2.31
N LEU A 177 -11.09 -4.64 1.01
CA LEU A 177 -9.87 -4.40 0.25
C LEU A 177 -9.52 -2.90 0.17
N LEU A 178 -10.53 -2.04 -0.05
CA LEU A 178 -10.34 -0.59 -0.03
C LEU A 178 -9.99 -0.07 1.37
N ALA A 179 -10.64 -0.58 2.41
CA ALA A 179 -10.31 -0.23 3.79
C ALA A 179 -8.86 -0.60 4.13
N CYS A 180 -8.43 -1.82 3.78
CA CYS A 180 -7.04 -2.25 3.94
C CYS A 180 -6.07 -1.37 3.13
N HIS A 181 -6.41 -1.04 1.89
CA HIS A 181 -5.61 -0.15 1.05
C HIS A 181 -5.40 1.22 1.74
N ALA A 182 -6.47 1.85 2.22
CA ALA A 182 -6.39 3.15 2.89
C ALA A 182 -5.49 3.10 4.12
N ILE A 183 -5.65 2.09 4.99
CA ILE A 183 -4.83 1.96 6.20
C ILE A 183 -3.35 1.73 5.87
N LEU A 184 -3.06 0.88 4.87
CA LEU A 184 -1.69 0.59 4.44
C LEU A 184 -1.04 1.81 3.76
N GLN A 185 -1.82 2.60 3.01
CA GLN A 185 -1.37 3.85 2.42
C GLN A 185 -1.00 4.86 3.51
N THR A 186 -1.86 5.08 4.51
CA THR A 186 -1.54 5.96 5.64
C THR A 186 -0.28 5.52 6.37
N LYS A 187 -0.12 4.22 6.65
CA LYS A 187 1.11 3.68 7.26
C LYS A 187 2.35 3.93 6.41
N THR A 188 2.22 3.87 5.08
CA THR A 188 3.32 4.13 4.16
C THR A 188 3.74 5.59 4.23
N THR A 189 2.78 6.52 4.13
CA THR A 189 3.01 7.97 4.26
C THR A 189 3.65 8.32 5.62
N GLU A 190 3.16 7.76 6.74
CA GLU A 190 3.78 7.99 8.06
C GLU A 190 5.28 7.61 8.10
N ILE A 191 5.68 6.55 7.39
CA ILE A 191 7.08 6.14 7.32
C ILE A 191 7.87 7.14 6.46
N LEU A 192 7.34 7.55 5.31
CA LEU A 192 7.98 8.54 4.43
C LEU A 192 8.18 9.89 5.13
N ASP A 193 7.15 10.41 5.78
CA ASP A 193 7.22 11.67 6.52
C ASP A 193 8.30 11.61 7.61
N SER A 194 8.41 10.46 8.31
CA SER A 194 9.44 10.28 9.33
C SER A 194 10.87 10.26 8.77
N MET A 195 11.03 9.80 7.54
CA MET A 195 12.30 9.76 6.82
C MET A 195 12.70 11.16 6.33
N GLU A 196 11.77 11.88 5.72
CA GLU A 196 11.95 13.28 5.30
C GLU A 196 12.30 14.17 6.49
N MET A 197 11.55 14.06 7.58
CA MET A 197 11.79 14.84 8.79
C MET A 197 13.18 14.58 9.37
N ALA A 198 13.64 13.33 9.34
CA ALA A 198 14.98 12.99 9.78
C ALA A 198 16.07 13.57 8.88
N GLY A 199 15.83 13.56 7.56
CA GLY A 199 16.75 14.17 6.60
C GLY A 199 16.89 15.68 6.82
N VAL A 200 15.76 16.37 6.98
CA VAL A 200 15.74 17.81 7.29
C VAL A 200 16.44 18.12 8.62
N LYS A 201 16.17 17.33 9.67
CA LYS A 201 16.88 17.47 10.96
C LYS A 201 18.39 17.32 10.79
N PHE A 202 18.84 16.34 10.02
CA PHE A 202 20.25 16.13 9.73
C PHE A 202 20.89 17.33 9.02
N LEU A 203 20.31 17.82 7.93
CA LEU A 203 20.81 18.99 7.20
C LEU A 203 20.88 20.27 8.07
N ASN A 204 19.89 20.46 8.94
CA ASN A 204 19.87 21.58 9.89
C ASN A 204 21.00 21.47 10.93
N LEU A 205 21.30 20.26 11.42
CA LEU A 205 22.42 20.03 12.33
C LEU A 205 23.76 20.33 11.64
N LEU A 206 23.95 19.90 10.40
CA LEU A 206 25.16 20.18 9.62
C LEU A 206 25.38 21.68 9.40
N THR A 207 24.31 22.39 9.05
CA THR A 207 24.35 23.86 8.85
C THR A 207 24.70 24.57 10.16
N LYS A 208 24.08 24.17 11.28
CA LYS A 208 24.36 24.76 12.61
C LYS A 208 25.79 24.48 13.08
N ALA A 209 26.32 23.30 12.78
CA ALA A 209 27.68 22.89 13.11
C ALA A 209 28.75 23.58 12.25
N ARG A 210 28.37 24.39 11.24
CA ARG A 210 29.25 24.97 10.20
C ARG A 210 30.08 23.92 9.45
N GLN A 211 29.59 22.69 9.38
CA GLN A 211 30.26 21.62 8.64
C GLN A 211 29.98 21.68 7.14
N VAL A 212 29.06 22.55 6.73
CA VAL A 212 28.57 22.64 5.36
C VAL A 212 28.33 24.11 5.02
N SER A 213 28.74 24.51 3.81
CA SER A 213 28.53 25.84 3.25
C SER A 213 27.08 26.04 2.81
N THR A 214 26.51 27.21 3.12
CA THR A 214 25.19 27.65 2.63
C THR A 214 25.24 28.28 1.23
N ARG A 215 26.43 28.40 0.61
CA ARG A 215 26.56 28.92 -0.76
C ARG A 215 26.05 27.88 -1.75
N SER A 216 25.03 28.25 -2.53
CA SER A 216 24.50 27.44 -3.62
C SER A 216 25.35 27.62 -4.88
N ARG A 217 25.27 26.67 -5.83
CA ARG A 217 25.97 26.78 -7.12
C ARG A 217 25.62 28.06 -7.90
N VAL A 218 24.45 28.64 -7.66
CA VAL A 218 23.99 29.91 -8.27
C VAL A 218 24.80 31.11 -7.76
N SER A 219 25.40 31.03 -6.56
CA SER A 219 26.24 32.10 -6.02
C SER A 219 27.71 32.08 -6.49
N ASP A 220 28.11 31.02 -7.20
CA ASP A 220 29.44 30.85 -7.79
C ASP A 220 29.48 31.24 -9.29
N GLN A 221 28.35 31.63 -9.89
CA GLN A 221 28.22 32.16 -11.25
C GLN A 221 28.11 33.70 -11.25
#